data_AF-A0A5D9D3H9-F1
#
_entry.id   AF-A0A5D9D3H9-F1
#
_cell.length_a   1.000
_cell.length_b   1.000
_cell.length_c   1.000
_cell.angle_alpha   90.00
_cell.angle_beta   90.00
_cell.angle_gamma   90.00
#
_symmetry.space_group_name_H-M   'P 1'
#
loop_
_entity.id
_entity.type
_entity.pdbx_description
1 polymer ?
#
loop_
_entity_poly.entity_id
_entity_poly.type
_entity_poly.pdbx_seq_one_letter_code
_entity_poly.pdbx_strand_id
1 'polypeptide(L)' 'MINPIVRVIQGAIVNLCFSDPATGAKLGRLKLQANMNIRTALKVDGDVLHYSREHVKSLTTAELKDALAKAVGG' A
#
# COMPACT_ATOMS: atom_id res chain seq x y z
N MET A 1 -3.96 6.43 -18.38
CA MET A 1 -5.20 6.21 -17.59
C MET A 1 -4.78 5.96 -16.14
N ILE A 2 -5.19 6.82 -15.20
CA ILE A 2 -4.78 6.71 -13.79
C ILE A 2 -5.47 5.49 -13.18
N ASN A 3 -4.71 4.54 -12.65
CA ASN A 3 -5.28 3.36 -12.00
C ASN A 3 -5.91 3.78 -10.65
N PRO A 4 -7.24 3.63 -10.45
CA PRO A 4 -7.90 4.08 -9.23
C PRO A 4 -7.36 3.38 -7.98
N ILE A 5 -6.91 2.12 -8.09
CA ILE A 5 -6.28 1.38 -6.99
C ILE A 5 -4.97 2.03 -6.57
N VAL A 6 -4.15 2.44 -7.54
CA VAL A 6 -2.89 3.16 -7.26
C VAL A 6 -3.17 4.47 -6.55
N ARG A 7 -4.21 5.21 -6.96
CA ARG A 7 -4.60 6.48 -6.33
C ARG A 7 -5.05 6.29 -4.88
N VAL A 8 -5.81 5.23 -4.61
CA VAL A 8 -6.27 4.89 -3.25
C VAL A 8 -5.08 4.52 -2.35
N ILE A 9 -4.15 3.70 -2.86
CA ILE A 9 -2.92 3.35 -2.12
C ILE A 9 -2.08 4.59 -1.84
N GLN A 10 -1.85 5.45 -2.83
CA GLN A 10 -1.10 6.69 -2.66
C GLN A 10 -1.77 7.64 -1.66
N GLY A 11 -3.11 7.77 -1.71
CA GLY A 11 -3.86 8.55 -0.75
C GLY A 11 -3.70 8.03 0.69
N ALA A 12 -3.70 6.70 0.87
CA ALA A 12 -3.47 6.08 2.17
C ALA A 12 -2.03 6.28 2.66
N ILE A 13 -1.02 6.20 1.78
CA ILE A 13 0.39 6.51 2.11
C ILE A 13 0.54 7.97 2.54
N VAL A 14 -0.07 8.91 1.81
CA VAL A 14 -0.05 10.34 2.18
C VAL A 14 -0.73 10.55 3.53
N ASN A 15 -1.86 9.89 3.79
CA ASN A 15 -2.52 9.95 5.10
C ASN A 15 -1.60 9.42 6.21
N LEU A 16 -0.88 8.31 5.95
CA LEU A 16 0.11 7.75 6.88
C LEU A 16 1.25 8.72 7.16
N CYS A 17 1.74 9.50 6.18
CA CYS A 17 2.78 10.50 6.45
C CYS A 17 2.40 11.52 7.54
N PHE A 18 1.11 11.79 7.75
CA PHE A 18 0.65 12.69 8.81
C PHE A 18 0.57 12.02 10.18
N SER A 19 0.34 10.70 10.25
CA SER A 19 0.19 9.95 11.50
C SER A 19 1.48 9.24 11.94
N ASP A 20 2.24 8.71 10.98
CA ASP A 20 3.53 8.05 11.14
C ASP A 20 4.45 8.46 9.96
N PRO A 21 5.20 9.57 10.13
CA PRO A 21 6.06 10.10 9.08
C PRO A 21 7.15 9.13 8.62
N ALA A 22 7.65 8.26 9.51
CA ALA A 22 8.72 7.31 9.18
C ALA A 22 8.21 6.20 8.25
N THR A 23 7.07 5.59 8.61
CA THR A 23 6.39 4.60 7.78
C THR A 23 5.94 5.19 6.45
N GLY A 24 5.33 6.38 6.48
CA GLY A 24 4.89 7.08 5.27
C GLY A 24 6.04 7.39 4.30
N ALA A 25 7.19 7.87 4.81
CA ALA A 25 8.37 8.13 3.99
C ALA A 25 8.97 6.86 3.38
N LYS A 26 8.97 5.73 4.12
CA LYS A 26 9.43 4.44 3.61
C LYS A 26 8.54 3.96 2.47
N LEU A 27 7.22 3.96 2.67
CA LEU A 27 6.23 3.57 1.68
C LEU A 27 6.23 4.48 0.43
N GLY A 28 6.40 5.79 0.62
CA GLY A 28 6.40 6.78 -0.47
C GLY A 28 7.55 6.62 -1.47
N ARG A 29 8.61 5.88 -1.12
CA ARG A 29 9.75 5.57 -2.00
C ARG A 29 9.56 4.30 -2.81
N LEU A 30 8.58 3.46 -2.47
CA LEU A 30 8.37 2.16 -3.11
C LEU A 30 7.68 2.30 -4.46
N LYS A 31 8.10 1.47 -5.43
CA LYS A 31 7.42 1.34 -6.72
C LYS A 31 6.15 0.50 -6.54
N LEU A 32 5.02 1.02 -6.99
CA LEU A 32 3.75 0.29 -6.94
C LEU A 32 3.63 -0.66 -8.14
N GLN A 33 3.51 -1.96 -7.88
CA GLN A 33 3.34 -2.96 -8.93
C GLN A 33 2.17 -3.89 -8.63
N ALA A 34 1.30 -4.09 -9.62
CA ALA A 34 0.21 -5.06 -9.48
C ALA A 34 0.79 -6.48 -9.45
N ASN A 35 0.34 -7.31 -8.51
CA ASN A 35 0.67 -8.73 -8.46
C ASN A 35 -0.59 -9.52 -8.11
N MET A 36 -1.01 -10.41 -9.00
CA MET A 36 -2.20 -11.25 -8.81
C MET A 36 -1.90 -12.52 -8.00
N ASN A 37 -0.62 -12.84 -7.80
CA ASN A 37 -0.19 -14.08 -7.15
C ASN A 37 0.05 -13.92 -5.64
N ILE A 38 -0.14 -12.71 -5.09
CA ILE A 38 -0.04 -12.48 -3.65
C ILE A 38 -1.37 -12.78 -2.97
N ARG A 39 -1.31 -13.53 -1.86
CA ARG A 39 -2.48 -13.88 -1.03
C ARG A 39 -2.90 -12.76 -0.07
N THR A 40 -2.24 -11.62 -0.15
CA THR A 40 -2.48 -10.44 0.69
C THR A 40 -2.82 -9.23 -0.18
N ALA A 41 -3.42 -8.20 0.41
CA ALA A 41 -3.66 -6.95 -0.30
C ALA A 41 -2.36 -6.26 -0.73
N LEU A 42 -1.34 -6.32 0.13
CA LEU A 42 -0.07 -5.63 -0.01
C LEU A 42 1.08 -6.53 0.44
N LYS A 43 2.22 -6.42 -0.24
CA LYS A 43 3.49 -7.07 0.13
C LYS A 43 4.65 -6.20 -0.33
N VAL A 44 5.60 -5.91 0.55
CA VAL A 44 6.87 -5.27 0.18
C VAL A 44 7.88 -6.35 -0.23
N ASP A 45 8.53 -6.15 -1.36
CA ASP A 45 9.64 -6.96 -1.85
C ASP A 45 10.73 -6.04 -2.40
N GLY A 46 11.79 -5.83 -1.60
CA GLY A 46 12.79 -4.80 -1.87
C GLY A 46 12.18 -3.40 -1.99
N ASP A 47 12.45 -2.74 -3.12
CA ASP A 47 11.93 -1.40 -3.43
C ASP A 47 10.55 -1.41 -4.10
N VAL A 48 9.86 -2.55 -4.13
CA VAL A 48 8.55 -2.71 -4.76
C VAL A 48 7.48 -3.02 -3.73
N LEU A 49 6.39 -2.25 -3.75
CA LEU A 49 5.15 -2.56 -3.06
C LEU A 49 4.21 -3.24 -4.04
N HIS A 50 4.13 -4.57 -3.93
CA HIS A 50 3.19 -5.38 -4.67
C HIS A 50 1.78 -5.22 -4.10
N TYR A 51 0.80 -5.00 -4.96
CA TYR A 51 -0.61 -4.92 -4.58
C TYR A 51 -1.48 -5.87 -5.40
N SER A 52 -2.46 -6.49 -4.74
CA SER A 52 -3.51 -7.24 -5.41
C SER A 52 -4.76 -6.36 -5.54
N ARG A 53 -5.21 -6.13 -6.77
CA ARG A 53 -6.40 -5.28 -7.02
C ARG A 53 -7.65 -5.78 -6.32
N GLU A 54 -7.91 -7.08 -6.35
CA GLU A 54 -9.11 -7.67 -5.78
C GLU A 54 -9.12 -7.52 -4.25
N HIS A 55 -8.04 -7.95 -3.59
CA HIS A 55 -7.86 -7.75 -2.16
C HIS A 55 -7.87 -6.27 -1.73
N VAL A 56 -7.33 -5.32 -2.50
CA VAL A 56 -7.38 -3.89 -2.12
C VAL A 56 -8.80 -3.33 -2.23
N LYS A 57 -9.61 -3.77 -3.21
CA LYS A 57 -11.01 -3.35 -3.33
C LYS A 57 -11.88 -3.80 -2.17
N SER A 58 -11.54 -4.92 -1.52
CA SER A 58 -12.28 -5.39 -0.35
C SER A 58 -11.91 -4.68 0.95
N LEU A 59 -10.88 -3.81 0.96
CA LEU A 59 -10.46 -3.09 2.15
C LEU A 59 -11.16 -1.73 2.27
N THR A 60 -11.53 -1.39 3.50
CA THR A 60 -11.78 -0.01 3.91
C THR A 60 -10.48 0.80 3.96
N THR A 61 -10.58 2.12 3.98
CA THR A 61 -9.40 3.00 4.14
C THR A 61 -8.61 2.72 5.42
N ALA A 62 -9.28 2.34 6.51
CA ALA A 62 -8.61 2.01 7.77
C ALA A 62 -7.80 0.71 7.65
N GLU A 63 -8.40 -0.35 7.09
CA GLU A 63 -7.72 -1.62 6.86
C GLU A 63 -6.58 -1.49 5.85
N LEU A 64 -6.71 -0.63 4.84
CA LEU A 64 -5.64 -0.35 3.90
C LEU A 64 -4.43 0.29 4.58
N LYS A 65 -4.66 1.25 5.49
CA LYS A 65 -3.57 1.88 6.26
C LYS A 65 -2.89 0.88 7.19
N ASP A 66 -3.67 0.04 7.86
CA ASP A 66 -3.15 -1.03 8.72
C ASP A 66 -2.33 -2.05 7.91
N ALA A 67 -2.82 -2.46 6.74
CA ALA A 67 -2.10 -3.35 5.83
C ALA A 67 -0.79 -2.73 5.31
N LEU A 68 -0.79 -1.43 5.02
CA LEU A 68 0.42 -0.69 4.63
C LEU A 68 1.46 -0.66 5.75
N ALA A 69 1.05 -0.38 6.99
CA ALA A 69 1.94 -0.38 8.15
C ALA A 69 2.53 -1.77 8.42
N LYS A 70 1.68 -2.81 8.37
CA LYS A 70 2.11 -4.21 8.51
C LYS A 70 3.08 -4.64 7.41
N ALA A 71 2.91 -4.14 6.19
CA ALA A 71 3.78 -4.51 5.07
C ALA A 71 5.22 -3.96 5.20
N VAL A 72 5.46 -2.92 6.01
CA VAL A 72 6.80 -2.34 6.22
C VAL A 72 7.40 -2.59 7.60
N GLY A 73 6.58 -2.99 8.57
CA GLY A 73 6.95 -3.25 9.96
C GLY A 73 7.17 -4.74 10.30
N GLY A 74 7.17 -5.62 9.29
CA GLY A 74 7.60 -7.01 9.40
C GLY A 74 9.06 -7.21 9.04
#